data_AF-A0A435J9Z0-F1
#
_entry.id   AF-A0A435J9Z0-F1
#
_cell.length_a   1.000
_cell.length_b   1.000
_cell.length_c   1.000
_cell.angle_alpha   90.00
_cell.angle_beta   90.00
_cell.angle_gamma   90.00
#
_symmetry.space_group_name_H-M   'P 1'
#
loop_
_entity.id
_entity.type
_entity.pdbx_description
1 polymer ?
#
loop_
_entity_poly.entity_id
_entity_poly.type
_entity_poly.pdbx_seq_one_letter_code
_entity_poly.pdbx_strand_id
1 'polypeptide(L)' 'MSEAGNSGPKSLEIGKAAAYRVLARKYRPSNFSELVGQEPMVRTLTNAFATGRIAQAWMLTGVRGVG' A
#
# COMPACT_ATOMS: atom_id res chain seq x y z
N MET A 1 -7.70 -29.60 -43.92
CA MET A 1 -8.63 -28.47 -43.72
C MET A 1 -9.84 -28.99 -42.95
N SER A 2 -10.20 -28.59 -41.74
CA SER A 2 -9.73 -27.50 -40.88
C SER A 2 -10.06 -27.86 -39.43
N GLU A 3 -9.10 -27.69 -38.54
CA GLU A 3 -9.35 -27.53 -37.11
C GLU A 3 -10.06 -26.20 -36.88
N ALA A 4 -11.12 -26.20 -36.07
CA ALA A 4 -11.57 -25.01 -35.38
C ALA A 4 -12.30 -25.44 -34.10
N GLY A 5 -11.50 -25.87 -33.13
CA GLY A 5 -11.86 -25.65 -31.75
C GLY A 5 -11.84 -24.14 -31.45
N ASN A 6 -12.65 -23.78 -30.46
CA ASN A 6 -12.42 -22.72 -29.48
C ASN A 6 -13.50 -21.64 -29.41
N SER A 7 -14.23 -21.75 -28.30
CA SER A 7 -14.87 -20.74 -27.46
C SER A 7 -15.58 -19.55 -28.12
N GLY A 8 -16.88 -19.47 -27.79
CA GLY A 8 -17.69 -18.27 -27.95
C GLY A 8 -17.04 -17.02 -27.33
N PRO A 9 -17.54 -15.84 -27.71
CA PRO A 9 -16.86 -14.58 -27.49
C PRO A 9 -16.57 -14.38 -26.01
N LYS A 10 -15.27 -14.36 -25.69
CA LYS A 10 -14.71 -13.96 -24.40
C LYS A 10 -15.36 -12.64 -24.00
N SER A 11 -16.14 -12.65 -22.91
CA SER A 11 -16.74 -11.45 -22.33
C SER A 11 -15.65 -10.40 -22.16
N LEU A 12 -15.73 -9.35 -22.98
CA LEU A 12 -14.84 -8.21 -22.90
C LEU A 12 -15.12 -7.54 -21.56
N GLU A 13 -14.14 -7.56 -20.66
CA GLU A 13 -14.09 -6.77 -19.44
C GLU A 13 -14.10 -5.28 -19.84
N ILE A 14 -15.29 -4.70 -19.96
CA ILE A 14 -15.46 -3.29 -20.29
C ILE A 14 -15.13 -2.48 -19.04
N GLY A 15 -13.95 -1.88 -19.05
CA GLY A 15 -13.74 -0.57 -18.43
C GLY A 15 -13.27 -0.56 -16.98
N LYS A 16 -12.06 -1.07 -16.72
CA LYS A 16 -11.20 -0.40 -15.73
C LYS A 16 -10.76 0.92 -16.36
N ALA A 17 -11.66 1.90 -16.38
CA ALA A 17 -11.28 3.29 -16.59
C ALA A 17 -10.11 3.53 -15.65
N ALA A 18 -8.94 3.85 -16.21
CA ALA A 18 -7.76 4.20 -15.45
C ALA A 18 -8.09 5.51 -14.73
N ALA A 19 -8.82 5.41 -13.62
CA ALA A 19 -9.21 6.50 -12.78
C ALA A 19 -7.91 7.22 -12.42
N TYR A 20 -7.79 8.47 -12.84
CA TYR A 20 -6.64 9.32 -12.62
C TYR A 20 -6.15 9.14 -11.17
N ARG A 21 -5.10 8.33 -10.99
CA ARG A 21 -4.63 7.96 -9.66
C ARG A 21 -3.63 9.01 -9.25
N VAL A 22 -4.11 9.98 -8.48
CA VAL A 22 -3.31 11.03 -7.83
C VAL A 22 -2.05 10.39 -7.24
N LEU A 23 -0.87 10.91 -7.57
CA LEU A 23 0.43 10.33 -7.18
C LEU A 23 0.55 10.09 -5.67
N ALA A 24 -0.05 10.97 -4.86
CA ALA A 24 -0.12 10.82 -3.40
C ALA A 24 -0.79 9.49 -2.95
N ARG A 25 -1.70 8.94 -3.75
CA ARG A 25 -2.33 7.62 -3.50
C ARG A 25 -1.55 6.45 -4.11
N LYS A 26 -0.62 6.73 -5.03
CA LYS A 26 0.26 5.72 -5.62
C LYS A 26 1.44 5.42 -4.69
N TYR A 27 1.96 6.44 -4.01
CA TYR A 27 3.16 6.33 -3.15
C TYR A 27 2.86 6.39 -1.65
N ARG A 28 1.60 6.21 -1.22
CA ARG A 28 1.30 6.09 0.22
C ARG A 28 1.94 4.79 0.73
N PRO A 29 2.87 4.87 1.70
CA PRO A 29 3.54 3.70 2.24
C PRO A 29 2.52 2.72 2.82
N SER A 30 2.67 1.43 2.50
CA SER A 30 1.82 0.36 3.07
C SER A 30 2.52 -0.42 4.19
N ASN A 31 3.83 -0.28 4.31
CA ASN A 31 4.67 -0.92 5.31
C ASN A 31 5.74 0.06 5.83
N PHE A 32 6.36 -0.27 6.96
CA PHE A 32 7.38 0.59 7.56
C PHE A 32 8.68 0.68 6.75
N SER A 33 8.99 -0.32 5.92
CA SER A 33 10.17 -0.30 5.04
C SER A 33 10.08 0.71 3.89
N GLU A 34 8.87 1.11 3.50
CA GLU A 34 8.62 2.17 2.51
C GLU A 34 8.66 3.57 3.12
N LEU A 35 8.75 3.69 4.46
CA LEU A 35 8.80 4.97 5.16
C LEU A 35 10.23 5.51 5.15
N VAL A 36 10.43 6.70 4.57
CA VAL A 36 11.76 7.28 4.42
C VAL A 36 12.07 8.21 5.61
N GLY A 37 13.21 8.00 6.27
CA GLY A 37 13.79 8.94 7.25
C GLY A 37 13.30 8.82 8.70
N GLN A 38 12.35 7.94 8.99
CA GLN A 38 11.73 7.78 10.33
C GLN A 38 12.24 6.53 11.09
N GLU A 39 13.51 6.14 10.87
CA GLU A 39 14.12 4.92 11.42
C GLU A 39 13.93 4.76 12.95
N PRO A 40 14.13 5.79 13.79
CA PRO A 40 13.97 5.64 15.24
C PRO A 40 12.52 5.33 15.66
N MET A 41 11.54 5.89 14.93
CA MET A 41 10.11 5.66 15.19
C MET A 41 9.72 4.25 14.77
N VAL A 42 10.11 3.84 13.57
CA VAL A 42 9.85 2.49 13.04
C VAL A 42 10.43 1.43 13.97
N ARG A 43 11.67 1.61 14.43
CA ARG A 43 12.30 0.69 15.37
C ARG A 43 11.54 0.59 16.69
N THR A 44 11.10 1.71 17.25
CA THR A 44 10.34 1.74 18.51
C THR A 44 9.02 0.99 18.37
N LEU A 45 8.26 1.26 17.31
CA LEU A 45 6.99 0.59 17.03
C LEU A 45 7.20 -0.91 16.78
N THR A 46 8.18 -1.27 15.96
CA THR A 46 8.50 -2.67 15.65
C THR A 46 8.87 -3.46 16.91
N ASN A 47 9.68 -2.87 17.78
CA ASN A 47 10.06 -3.49 19.06
C ASN A 47 8.86 -3.62 20.02
N ALA A 48 7.98 -2.62 20.07
CA ALA A 48 6.77 -2.66 20.90
C ALA A 48 5.85 -3.82 20.47
N PHE A 49 5.68 -4.04 19.16
CA PHE A 49 4.94 -5.19 18.65
C PHE A 49 5.65 -6.52 18.92
N ALA A 50 6.96 -6.60 18.67
CA ALA A 50 7.74 -7.83 18.91
C ALA A 50 7.75 -8.26 20.38
N THR A 51 7.73 -7.30 21.31
CA THR A 51 7.72 -7.56 22.76
C THR A 51 6.32 -7.65 23.36
N GLY A 52 5.26 -7.44 22.56
CA GLY A 52 3.88 -7.38 23.04
C GLY A 52 3.57 -6.20 23.97
N ARG A 53 4.49 -5.23 24.10
CA ARG A 53 4.36 -4.06 24.97
C ARG A 53 3.83 -2.87 24.18
N ILE A 54 2.55 -2.92 23.84
CA ILE A 54 1.89 -1.87 23.06
C ILE A 54 1.40 -0.77 24.00
N ALA A 55 1.85 0.46 23.77
CA ALA A 55 1.36 1.62 24.48
C ALA A 55 -0.11 1.90 24.11
N GLN A 56 -0.90 2.37 25.08
CA GLN A 56 -2.31 2.71 24.88
C GLN A 56 -2.50 3.88 23.89
N ALA A 57 -1.52 4.78 23.82
CA ALA A 57 -1.56 5.95 22.95
C ALA A 57 -0.17 6.32 22.44
N TRP A 58 -0.13 6.92 21.24
CA TRP A 58 1.07 7.43 20.60
C TRP A 58 0.82 8.87 20.16
N MET A 59 1.73 9.77 20.50
CA MET A 59 1.68 11.15 20.02
C MET A 59 2.78 11.35 18.98
N LEU A 60 2.39 11.51 17.71
CA LEU A 60 3.29 11.78 16.60
C LEU A 60 3.27 13.27 16.30
N THR A 61 4.45 13.90 16.24
CA THR A 61 4.59 15.35 16.01
C THR A 61 5.60 15.61 14.89
N GLY A 62 5.44 16.73 14.19
CA GLY A 62 6.34 17.13 13.10
C GLY A 62 5.71 18.13 12.14
N VAL A 63 6.51 18.59 11.17
CA VAL A 63 6.04 19.50 10.12
C VAL A 63 5.03 18.81 9.19
N ARG A 64 4.22 19.58 8.46
CA ARG A 64 3.21 19.01 7.54
C ARG A 64 3.89 18.10 6.50
N GLY A 65 3.41 16.86 6.38
CA GLY A 65 3.82 15.91 5.33
C GLY A 65 4.98 14.98 5.70
N VAL A 66 5.36 14.86 6.98
CA VAL A 66 6.43 13.94 7.45
C VAL A 66 6.00 12.48 7.64
N GLY A 67 4.72 12.18 7.40
CA GLY A 67 4.13 10.85 7.55
C GLY A 67 3.45 10.40 6.27
#